data_AF-W2TNZ9-F1
#
_entry.id   AF-W2TNZ9-F1
#
_cell.length_a   1.000
_cell.length_b   1.000
_cell.length_c   1.000
_cell.angle_alpha   90.00
_cell.angle_beta   90.00
_cell.angle_gamma   90.00
#
_symmetry.space_group_name_H-M   'P 1'
#
loop_
_entity.id
_entity.type
_entity.pdbx_description
1 polymer ?
#
loop_
_entity_poly.entity_id
_entity_poly.type
_entity_poly.pdbx_seq_one_letter_code
_entity_poly.pdbx_strand_id
1 'polypeptide(L)'
;FFELFPLFRCADVVRVEAKLRAPCFGLTATELRCCQKNCGFKKVRYDTFGVISLAIPKIFMGMPVTIEALLRKYFCMEVIRGATCDRCKSQTGKRDSGLFKKQGLSKVSTEVFMKFVYSFVEKKKNGIYTQATFEFFIRVMI
;
A
#
# COMPACT_ATOMS: atom_id res chain seq x y z
N PHE A 1 8.88 -6.72 12.32
CA PHE A 1 8.09 -7.61 11.44
C PHE A 1 7.77 -6.89 10.11
N PHE A 2 8.80 -6.37 9.43
CA PHE A 2 8.70 -5.84 8.07
C PHE A 2 9.36 -6.88 7.18
N GLU A 3 8.60 -7.58 6.34
CA GLU A 3 9.19 -8.47 5.35
C GLU A 3 9.78 -7.62 4.22
N LEU A 4 11.11 -7.51 4.19
CA LEU A 4 11.81 -7.07 2.98
C LEU A 4 11.55 -8.09 1.88
N PHE A 5 11.02 -7.65 0.74
CA PHE A 5 10.96 -8.49 -0.45
C PHE A 5 12.39 -8.78 -0.93
N PRO A 6 12.72 -10.04 -1.29
CA PRO A 6 14.08 -10.40 -1.69
C PRO A 6 14.54 -9.60 -2.92
N LEU A 7 15.69 -8.93 -2.79
CA LEU A 7 16.30 -8.00 -3.76
C LEU A 7 16.75 -8.64 -5.08
N PHE A 8 16.82 -9.98 -5.16
CA PHE A 8 17.48 -10.69 -6.27
C PHE A 8 16.85 -10.49 -7.66
N ARG A 9 15.60 -10.02 -7.77
CA ARG A 9 14.95 -9.71 -9.06
C ARG A 9 14.77 -8.21 -9.33
N CYS A 10 15.33 -7.35 -8.49
CA CYS A 10 15.06 -5.91 -8.47
C CYS A 10 16.29 -5.08 -8.89
N ALA A 11 17.48 -5.68 -8.97
CA ALA A 11 18.75 -4.96 -9.12
C ALA A 11 18.78 -4.04 -10.35
N ASP A 12 18.33 -4.49 -11.53
CA ASP A 12 18.42 -3.70 -12.76
C ASP A 12 17.43 -2.53 -12.80
N VAL A 13 16.18 -2.75 -12.39
CA VAL A 13 15.14 -1.69 -12.31
C VAL A 13 15.52 -0.66 -11.26
N VAL A 14 15.99 -1.10 -10.08
CA VAL A 14 16.49 -0.23 -9.02
C VAL A 14 17.68 0.61 -9.51
N ARG A 15 18.59 0.01 -10.28
CA ARG A 15 19.83 0.65 -10.73
C ARG A 15 19.60 1.68 -11.84
N VAL A 16 18.65 1.44 -12.74
CA VAL A 16 18.26 2.41 -13.78
C VAL A 16 17.52 3.59 -13.17
N GLU A 17 16.56 3.33 -12.28
CA GLU A 17 15.77 4.38 -11.61
C GLU A 17 16.62 5.23 -10.65
N ALA A 18 17.61 4.63 -9.97
CA ALA A 18 18.52 5.35 -9.09
C ALA A 18 19.44 6.36 -9.81
N LYS A 19 19.64 6.23 -11.12
CA LYS A 19 20.46 7.18 -11.91
C LYS A 19 19.67 8.39 -12.41
N LEU A 20 18.34 8.31 -12.41
CA LEU A 20 17.46 9.31 -13.05
C LEU A 20 16.68 10.18 -12.07
N ARG A 21 16.72 9.87 -10.76
CA ARG A 21 15.81 10.49 -9.78
C ARG A 21 16.53 11.08 -8.57
N ALA A 22 15.89 12.10 -7.98
CA ALA A 22 16.34 12.78 -6.76
C ALA A 22 16.55 11.79 -5.58
N PRO A 23 17.41 12.12 -4.59
CA PRO A 23 17.76 11.20 -3.49
C PRO A 23 16.60 10.74 -2.58
N CYS A 24 15.39 11.29 -2.77
CA CYS A 24 14.20 11.05 -1.96
C CYS A 24 13.26 9.94 -2.47
N PHE A 25 13.65 9.16 -3.49
CA PHE A 25 12.78 8.11 -4.03
C PHE A 25 13.11 6.72 -3.47
N GLY A 26 12.10 6.06 -2.90
CA GLY A 26 12.13 4.66 -2.51
C GLY A 26 11.40 3.76 -3.51
N LEU A 27 11.45 2.45 -3.28
CA LEU A 27 10.72 1.44 -4.06
C LEU A 27 9.85 0.57 -3.16
N THR A 28 8.60 0.40 -3.57
CA THR A 28 7.67 -0.58 -3.01
C THR A 28 7.58 -1.80 -3.91
N ALA A 29 7.29 -2.96 -3.31
CA ALA A 29 6.93 -4.17 -4.02
C ALA A 29 5.50 -4.55 -3.62
N THR A 30 4.62 -4.67 -4.60
CA THR A 30 3.25 -5.16 -4.43
C THR A 30 3.13 -6.52 -5.08
N GLU A 31 2.84 -7.52 -4.26
CA GLU A 31 2.56 -8.88 -4.68
C GLU A 31 1.05 -9.13 -4.68
N LEU A 32 0.54 -9.58 -5.82
CA LEU A 32 -0.83 -10.04 -6.01
C LEU A 32 -0.84 -11.55 -6.19
N ARG A 33 -1.63 -12.25 -5.39
CA ARG A 33 -1.86 -13.70 -5.51
C ARG A 33 -3.33 -14.00 -5.65
N CYS A 34 -3.69 -14.98 -6.47
CA CYS A 34 -5.07 -15.45 -6.54
C CYS A 34 -5.45 -16.18 -5.24
N CYS A 35 -6.68 -15.97 -4.75
CA CYS A 35 -7.16 -16.66 -3.56
C CYS A 35 -7.51 -18.14 -3.80
N GLN A 36 -7.65 -18.54 -5.07
CA GLN A 36 -7.97 -19.92 -5.43
C GLN A 36 -6.74 -20.82 -5.29
N LYS A 37 -6.84 -21.86 -4.45
CA LYS A 37 -5.76 -22.80 -4.13
C LYS A 37 -5.09 -23.40 -5.38
N ASN A 38 -5.88 -23.68 -6.42
CA ASN A 38 -5.39 -24.40 -7.62
C ASN A 38 -4.94 -23.47 -8.77
N CYS A 39 -5.08 -22.14 -8.61
CA CYS A 39 -4.72 -21.21 -9.69
C CYS A 39 -3.21 -20.96 -9.79
N GLY A 40 -2.54 -20.87 -8.63
CA GLY A 40 -1.10 -20.58 -8.53
C GLY A 40 -0.67 -19.23 -9.11
N PHE A 41 -1.61 -18.35 -9.49
CA PHE A 41 -1.29 -17.04 -10.07
C PHE A 41 -0.64 -16.14 -9.01
N LYS A 42 0.52 -15.61 -9.36
CA LYS A 42 1.30 -14.65 -8.56
C LYS A 42 1.92 -13.62 -9.51
N LYS A 43 1.76 -12.34 -9.18
CA LYS A 43 2.36 -11.21 -9.89
C LYS A 43 3.01 -10.28 -8.88
N VAL A 44 4.25 -9.90 -9.13
CA VAL A 44 4.94 -8.87 -8.33
C VAL A 44 5.11 -7.64 -9.21
N ARG A 45 4.75 -6.48 -8.67
CA ARG A 45 4.90 -5.18 -9.28
C ARG A 45 5.79 -4.32 -8.40
N TYR A 46 6.72 -3.60 -8.99
CA TYR A 46 7.56 -2.64 -8.29
C TYR A 46 7.12 -1.24 -8.67
N ASP A 47 6.91 -0.39 -7.67
CA ASP A 47 6.48 0.99 -7.86
C ASP A 47 7.38 1.91 -7.03
N THR A 48 7.91 2.94 -7.69
CA THR A 48 8.67 4.01 -7.02
C THR A 48 7.74 4.88 -6.20
N PHE A 49 8.17 5.30 -5.01
CA PHE A 49 7.45 6.27 -4.19
C PHE A 49 8.37 7.42 -3.80
N GLY A 50 7.85 8.65 -3.84
CA GLY A 50 8.47 9.81 -3.19
C GLY A 50 7.80 10.17 -1.86
N VAL A 51 6.54 9.75 -1.68
CA VAL A 51 5.74 10.02 -0.49
C VAL A 51 4.96 8.76 -0.12
N ILE A 52 4.96 8.36 1.16
CA ILE A 52 4.09 7.31 1.69
C ILE A 52 2.84 7.96 2.27
N SER A 53 1.67 7.65 1.73
CA SER A 53 0.39 8.18 2.22
C SER A 53 -0.24 7.23 3.24
N LEU A 54 -0.23 7.64 4.51
CA LEU A 54 -0.78 6.90 5.64
C LEU A 54 -2.17 7.44 6.01
N ALA A 55 -3.20 6.64 5.78
CA ALA A 55 -4.55 6.97 6.22
C ALA A 55 -4.68 6.72 7.73
N ILE A 56 -5.14 7.71 8.48
CA ILE A 56 -5.43 7.59 9.91
C ILE A 56 -6.86 7.08 10.06
N PRO A 57 -7.07 5.81 10.45
CA PRO A 57 -8.42 5.27 10.60
C PRO A 57 -9.13 5.88 11.81
N LYS A 58 -10.46 6.00 11.69
CA LYS A 58 -11.35 6.54 12.75
C LYS A 58 -11.26 5.80 14.08
N ILE A 59 -10.83 4.53 14.06
CA ILE A 59 -10.65 3.72 15.28
C ILE A 59 -9.65 4.36 16.27
N PHE A 60 -8.78 5.27 15.80
CA PHE A 60 -7.85 5.97 16.66
C PHE A 60 -8.38 7.31 17.23
N MET A 61 -9.67 7.63 17.04
CA MET A 61 -10.25 8.83 17.68
C MET A 61 -10.18 8.68 19.20
N GLY A 62 -9.43 9.58 19.86
CA GLY A 62 -9.23 9.55 21.32
C GLY A 62 -8.11 8.62 21.80
N MET A 63 -7.36 7.98 20.90
CA MET A 63 -6.19 7.16 21.24
C MET A 63 -4.91 7.74 20.63
N PRO A 64 -3.74 7.61 21.29
CA PRO A 64 -2.47 8.00 20.70
C PRO A 64 -2.18 7.14 19.47
N VAL A 65 -1.85 7.80 18.35
CA VAL A 65 -1.49 7.15 17.09
C VAL A 65 0.02 7.18 16.93
N THR A 66 0.63 6.01 16.72
CA THR A 66 2.04 5.91 16.37
C THR A 66 2.21 5.72 14.87
N ILE A 67 3.31 6.27 14.34
CA ILE A 67 3.70 6.06 12.93
C ILE A 67 3.87 4.57 12.63
N GLU A 68 4.42 3.82 13.59
CA GLU A 68 4.57 2.37 13.46
C GLU A 68 3.23 1.65 13.26
N ALA A 69 2.20 1.99 14.03
CA ALA A 69 0.88 1.38 13.90
C ALA A 69 0.26 1.67 12.52
N LEU A 70 0.44 2.90 12.02
CA LEU A 70 -0.03 3.29 10.69
C LEU A 70 0.73 2.58 9.57
N LEU A 71 2.05 2.44 9.68
CA LEU A 71 2.86 1.69 8.71
C LEU A 71 2.50 0.20 8.71
N ARG A 72 2.32 -0.40 9.90
CA ARG A 72 1.86 -1.80 10.03
C ARG A 72 0.52 -2.00 9.34
N LYS A 73 -0.40 -1.05 9.50
CA LYS A 73 -1.69 -1.07 8.81
C LYS A 73 -1.55 -0.88 7.30
N TYR A 74 -0.67 0.03 6.87
CA TYR A 74 -0.41 0.30 5.45
C TYR A 74 0.15 -0.94 4.75
N PHE A 75 1.12 -1.64 5.33
CA PHE A 75 1.69 -2.86 4.75
C PHE A 75 0.92 -4.14 5.08
N CYS A 76 -0.23 -4.03 5.74
CA CYS A 76 -1.05 -5.19 6.07
C CYS A 76 -1.53 -5.89 4.81
N MET A 77 -1.49 -7.22 4.80
CA MET A 77 -2.05 -8.00 3.72
C MET A 77 -3.57 -7.81 3.67
N GLU A 78 -4.10 -7.57 2.48
CA GLU A 78 -5.52 -7.38 2.27
C GLU A 78 -6.07 -8.35 1.22
N VAL A 79 -7.37 -8.65 1.33
CA VAL A 79 -8.11 -9.43 0.34
C VAL A 79 -8.96 -8.46 -0.47
N ILE A 80 -8.65 -8.33 -1.75
CA ILE A 80 -9.45 -7.58 -2.71
C ILE A 80 -10.61 -8.47 -3.14
N ARG A 81 -11.72 -8.38 -2.42
CA ARG A 81 -12.97 -9.09 -2.73
C ARG A 81 -13.55 -8.56 -4.05
N GLY A 82 -14.11 -9.44 -4.86
CA GLY A 82 -14.65 -9.09 -6.18
C GLY A 82 -13.60 -8.85 -7.27
N ALA A 83 -12.30 -8.93 -6.96
CA ALA A 83 -11.27 -8.90 -7.99
C ALA A 83 -11.27 -10.20 -8.81
N THR A 84 -11.13 -10.06 -10.12
CA THR A 84 -10.99 -11.18 -11.05
C THR A 84 -9.52 -11.51 -11.27
N CYS A 85 -9.15 -12.76 -11.10
CA CYS A 85 -7.88 -13.27 -11.60
C CYS A 85 -8.01 -13.64 -13.08
N ASP A 86 -7.15 -13.07 -13.93
CA ASP A 86 -7.17 -13.33 -15.38
C ASP A 86 -7.06 -14.81 -15.72
N ARG A 87 -6.26 -15.57 -14.96
CA ARG A 87 -6.11 -17.02 -15.14
C ARG A 87 -7.37 -17.79 -14.72
N CYS A 88 -8.02 -17.41 -13.62
CA CYS A 88 -9.29 -18.06 -13.24
C CYS A 88 -10.41 -17.75 -14.22
N LYS A 89 -10.44 -16.51 -14.74
CA LYS A 89 -11.39 -16.08 -15.76
C LYS A 89 -11.24 -16.91 -17.04
N SER A 90 -10.01 -17.13 -17.51
CA SER A 90 -9.76 -17.90 -18.73
C SER A 90 -10.01 -19.40 -18.57
N GLN A 91 -9.71 -19.98 -17.40
CA GLN A 91 -9.85 -21.43 -17.18
C GLN A 91 -11.26 -21.87 -16.76
N THR A 92 -11.95 -21.07 -15.95
CA THR A 92 -13.19 -21.48 -15.27
C THR A 92 -14.35 -20.52 -15.48
N GLY A 93 -14.13 -19.38 -16.15
CA GLY A 93 -15.13 -18.32 -16.29
C GLY A 93 -15.42 -17.53 -15.01
N LYS A 94 -14.85 -17.90 -13.86
CA LYS A 94 -15.08 -17.22 -12.57
C LYS A 94 -14.54 -15.79 -12.59
N ARG A 95 -15.37 -14.84 -12.15
CA ARG A 95 -15.05 -13.39 -12.13
C ARG A 95 -14.80 -12.84 -10.72
N ASP A 96 -15.00 -13.64 -9.70
CA ASP A 96 -14.99 -13.27 -8.29
C ASP A 96 -13.96 -14.09 -7.49
N SER A 97 -12.87 -14.50 -8.15
CA SER A 97 -11.86 -15.38 -7.55
C SER A 97 -11.18 -14.77 -6.32
N GLY A 98 -11.21 -13.44 -6.17
CA GLY A 98 -10.50 -12.69 -5.13
C GLY A 98 -8.99 -12.65 -5.36
N LEU A 99 -8.34 -11.58 -4.90
CA LEU A 99 -6.88 -11.45 -4.92
C LEU A 99 -6.37 -11.07 -3.53
N PHE A 100 -5.36 -11.80 -3.05
CA PHE A 100 -4.53 -11.36 -1.94
C PHE A 100 -3.54 -10.31 -2.44
N LYS A 101 -3.51 -9.16 -1.79
CA LYS A 101 -2.52 -8.11 -2.02
C LYS A 101 -1.63 -7.99 -0.79
N LYS A 102 -0.33 -8.12 -1.00
CA LYS A 102 0.71 -7.89 -0.01
C LYS A 102 1.65 -6.84 -0.55
N GLN A 103 1.90 -5.79 0.20
CA GLN A 103 2.85 -4.75 -0.19
C GLN A 103 3.96 -4.60 0.85
N GLY A 104 5.13 -4.15 0.41
CA GLY A 104 6.29 -3.94 1.27
C GLY A 104 7.28 -2.95 0.67
N LEU A 105 8.28 -2.55 1.45
CA LEU A 105 9.40 -1.75 0.97
C LEU A 105 10.46 -2.67 0.38
N SER A 106 10.88 -2.39 -0.85
CA SER A 106 11.98 -3.08 -1.54
C SER A 106 13.28 -2.28 -1.49
N LYS A 107 13.20 -0.95 -1.50
CA LYS A 107 14.32 -0.03 -1.27
C LYS A 107 13.79 1.16 -0.49
N VAL A 108 14.52 1.57 0.54
CA VAL A 108 14.21 2.76 1.32
C VAL A 108 15.20 3.85 0.89
N SER A 109 14.71 5.07 0.67
CA SER A 109 15.54 6.26 0.46
C SER A 109 16.11 6.75 1.79
N THR A 110 17.23 7.47 1.76
CA THR A 110 17.81 8.15 2.93
C THR A 110 16.85 9.19 3.52
N GLU A 111 15.92 9.68 2.72
CA GLU A 111 14.85 10.56 3.17
C GLU A 111 13.50 10.04 2.70
N VAL A 112 12.54 9.95 3.62
CA VAL A 112 11.17 9.52 3.35
C VAL A 112 10.20 10.61 3.78
N PHE A 113 9.36 11.04 2.85
CA PHE A 113 8.21 11.90 3.17
C PHE A 113 7.00 11.02 3.46
N MET A 114 6.38 11.23 4.61
CA MET A 114 5.12 10.59 4.99
C MET A 114 4.02 11.63 4.99
N LYS A 115 2.97 11.38 4.19
CA LYS A 115 1.73 12.16 4.17
C LYS A 115 0.72 11.44 5.04
N PHE A 116 0.19 12.12 6.05
CA PHE A 116 -0.88 11.59 6.87
C PHE A 116 -2.20 12.19 6.40
N VAL A 117 -3.18 11.33 6.14
CA VAL A 117 -4.50 11.73 5.69
C VAL A 117 -5.53 11.28 6.70
N TYR A 118 -6.25 12.23 7.27
CA TYR A 118 -7.34 11.97 8.19
C TYR A 118 -8.65 12.53 7.61
N SER A 119 -9.66 11.67 7.49
CA SER A 119 -10.99 12.09 7.00
C SER A 119 -12.06 11.77 8.04
N PHE A 120 -12.81 12.80 8.42
CA PHE A 120 -13.99 12.67 9.27
C PHE A 120 -15.25 12.97 8.47
N VAL A 121 -16.31 12.20 8.73
CA VAL A 121 -17.63 12.40 8.11
C VAL A 121 -18.60 12.63 9.26
N GLU A 122 -19.16 13.82 9.32
CA GLU A 122 -20.13 14.23 10.34
C GLU A 122 -21.53 14.20 9.74
N LYS A 123 -22.48 13.55 10.42
CA LYS A 123 -23.89 13.57 10.05
C LYS A 123 -24.56 14.73 10.79
N LYS A 124 -24.96 15.77 10.07
CA LYS A 124 -25.76 16.86 10.64
C LYS A 124 -27.18 16.39 10.92
N LYS A 125 -27.86 17.01 11.90
CA LYS A 125 -29.26 16.70 12.30
C LYS A 125 -30.24 16.70 11.12
N ASN A 126 -29.92 17.42 10.05
CA ASN A 126 -30.76 17.56 8.85
C ASN A 126 -30.54 16.42 7.83
N GLY A 127 -29.80 15.37 8.17
CA GLY A 127 -29.48 14.27 7.26
C GLY A 127 -28.36 14.57 6.25
N ILE A 128 -27.79 15.79 6.28
CA ILE A 128 -26.67 16.20 5.43
C ILE A 128 -25.37 15.64 6.02
N TYR A 129 -24.56 14.99 5.18
CA TYR A 129 -23.23 14.50 5.55
C TYR A 129 -22.18 15.54 5.15
N THR A 130 -21.36 15.99 6.10
CA THR A 130 -20.21 16.86 5.84
C THR A 130 -18.92 16.09 6.02
N GLN A 131 -18.05 16.10 5.02
CA GLN A 131 -16.73 15.46 5.06
C GLN A 131 -15.64 16.53 5.24
N ALA A 132 -14.82 16.38 6.26
CA ALA A 132 -13.60 17.17 6.46
C ALA A 132 -12.38 16.25 6.31
N THR A 133 -11.37 16.72 5.57
CA THR A 133 -10.10 16.01 5.38
C THR A 133 -8.96 16.90 5.84
N PHE A 134 -8.12 16.36 6.71
CA PHE A 134 -6.89 17.00 7.20
C PHE A 134 -5.69 16.25 6.64
N GLU A 135 -4.71 17.00 6.16
CA GLU A 135 -3.47 16.47 5.61
C GLU A 135 -2.27 17.13 6.29
N PHE A 136 -1.28 16.33 6.70
CA PHE A 136 0.00 16.85 7.19
C PHE A 136 1.15 15.98 6.71
N PHE A 137 2.33 16.58 6.60
CA PHE A 137 3.52 15.93 6.06
C PHE A 137 4.62 15.88 7.11
N ILE A 138 5.29 14.74 7.23
CA ILE A 138 6.48 14.56 8.05
C ILE A 138 7.62 14.08 7.16
N ARG A 139 8.76 14.75 7.27
CA ARG A 139 10.03 14.29 6.67
C ARG A 139 10.77 13.46 7.70
N VAL A 140 11.14 12.24 7.33
CA VAL A 140 11.94 11.33 8.15
C VAL A 140 13.27 11.09 7.43
N MET A 141 14.38 11.33 8.12
CA MET A 141 15.71 10.92 7.68
C MET A 141 16.05 9.56 8.30
N ILE A 142 16.55 8.65 7.48
CA ILE A 142 16.93 7.27 7.84
C ILE A 142 18.43 7.10 7.61
#